data_AF-X0WCD1-F1
#
_entry.id   AF-X0WCD1-F1
#
_cell.length_a   1.000
_cell.length_b   1.000
_cell.length_c   1.000
_cell.angle_alpha   90.00
_cell.angle_beta   90.00
_cell.angle_gamma   90.00
#
_symmetry.space_group_name_H-M   'P 1'
#
loop_
_entity.id
_entity.type
_entity.pdbx_description
1 polymer ?
#
loop_
_entity_poly.entity_id
_entity_poly.type
_entity_poly.pdbx_seq_one_letter_code
_entity_poly.pdbx_strand_id
1 'polypeptide(L)' 'MQQEKRGTERATRAIIDLGAISHNVAAIRKKIGGQRGLMAVVKADGYGHGAVEVSR' A
#
# COMPACT_ATOMS: atom_id res chain seq x y z
N MET A 1 9.95 27.21 5.92
CA MET A 1 11.28 26.69 6.35
C MET A 1 11.14 25.20 6.60
N GLN A 2 11.83 24.38 5.79
CA GLN A 2 12.24 22.97 6.01
C GLN A 2 11.10 21.92 6.04
N GLN A 3 11.11 20.81 5.29
CA GLN A 3 12.21 20.08 4.64
C GLN A 3 11.74 19.51 3.28
N GLU A 4 12.39 19.93 2.18
CA GLU A 4 12.47 19.08 0.98
C GLU A 4 13.40 17.91 1.31
N LYS A 5 12.87 16.69 1.25
CA LYS A 5 13.70 15.48 1.39
C LYS A 5 14.68 15.43 0.22
N ARG A 6 15.90 15.95 0.43
CA ARG A 6 17.05 15.69 -0.44
C ARG A 6 17.54 14.26 -0.22
N GLY A 7 17.58 13.49 -1.31
CA GLY A 7 18.11 12.14 -1.44
C GLY A 7 17.28 11.40 -2.48
N THR A 8 17.78 10.98 -3.65
CA THR A 8 19.02 10.24 -3.89
C THR A 8 19.46 10.38 -5.36
N GLU A 9 20.77 10.40 -5.63
CA GLU A 9 21.37 10.43 -6.99
C GLU A 9 21.11 9.18 -7.86
N ARG A 10 20.21 8.27 -7.46
CA ARG A 10 19.87 7.06 -8.22
C ARG A 10 18.51 7.20 -8.89
N ALA A 11 18.48 6.85 -10.18
CA ALA A 11 17.26 6.89 -10.99
C ALA A 11 16.33 5.67 -10.79
N THR A 12 16.71 4.66 -10.02
CA THR A 12 15.89 3.44 -9.81
C THR A 12 14.76 3.71 -8.82
N ARG A 13 13.53 3.34 -9.20
CA ARG A 13 12.31 3.57 -8.40
C ARG A 13 11.34 2.40 -8.55
N ALA A 14 10.58 2.12 -7.51
CA ALA A 14 9.41 1.26 -7.55
C ALA A 14 8.16 2.15 -7.61
N ILE A 15 7.27 1.88 -8.56
CA ILE A 15 6.01 2.60 -8.70
C ILE A 15 4.90 1.68 -8.22
N ILE A 16 4.19 2.10 -7.18
CA ILE A 16 3.11 1.33 -6.56
C ILE A 16 1.77 1.94 -6.98
N ASP A 17 0.91 1.11 -7.56
CA ASP A 17 -0.46 1.49 -7.89
C ASP A 17 -1.41 1.18 -6.73
N LEU A 18 -1.81 2.21 -5.98
CA LEU A 18 -2.76 2.09 -4.87
C LEU A 18 -4.18 1.73 -5.33
N GLY A 19 -4.54 2.05 -6.57
CA GLY A 19 -5.81 1.67 -7.18
C GLY A 19 -5.89 0.15 -7.40
N ALA A 20 -4.79 -0.46 -7.85
CA ALA A 20 -4.68 -1.91 -7.95
C ALA A 20 -4.84 -2.60 -6.58
N ILE A 21 -4.22 -2.05 -5.54
CA ILE A 21 -4.37 -2.57 -4.16
C ILE A 21 -5.82 -2.46 -3.70
N SER A 22 -6.46 -1.30 -3.89
CA SER A 22 -7.86 -1.06 -3.53
C SER A 22 -8.80 -2.02 -4.26
N HIS A 23 -8.59 -2.21 -5.57
CA HIS A 23 -9.34 -3.17 -6.37
C HIS A 23 -9.21 -4.60 -5.83
N ASN A 24 -7.99 -5.04 -5.51
CA ASN A 24 -7.74 -6.38 -4.99
C ASN A 24 -8.41 -6.61 -3.63
N VAL A 25 -8.31 -5.64 -2.72
CA VAL A 25 -8.99 -5.69 -1.42
C VAL A 25 -10.51 -5.77 -1.60
N ALA A 26 -11.08 -4.98 -2.51
CA ALA A 26 -12.51 -5.02 -2.83
C ALA A 26 -12.94 -6.38 -3.41
N ALA A 27 -12.13 -6.98 -4.29
CA ALA A 27 -12.38 -8.30 -4.85
C ALA A 27 -12.37 -9.39 -3.76
N ILE A 28 -11.42 -9.33 -2.80
CA ILE A 28 -11.39 -10.23 -1.64
C ILE A 28 -12.62 -10.02 -0.77
N ARG A 29 -12.96 -8.76 -0.43
CA ARG A 29 -14.17 -8.42 0.35
C ARG A 29 -15.43 -9.00 -0.29
N LYS A 30 -15.59 -8.89 -1.61
CA LYS A 30 -16.73 -9.48 -2.33
C LYS A 30 -16.80 -11.00 -2.18
N LYS A 31 -15.66 -11.68 -2.25
CA LYS A 31 -15.57 -13.15 -2.11
C LYS A 31 -15.86 -13.62 -0.68
N ILE A 32 -15.35 -12.91 0.33
CA ILE A 32 -15.54 -13.28 1.73
C ILE A 32 -16.80 -12.66 2.36
N GLY A 33 -17.60 -11.91 1.62
CA GLY A 33 -18.84 -11.30 2.14
C GLY A 33 -18.66 -10.31 3.31
N GLY A 34 -19.77 -9.72 3.75
CA GLY A 34 -19.77 -8.66 4.76
C GLY A 34 -19.67 -9.14 6.21
N GLN A 35 -20.04 -10.39 6.50
CA GLN A 35 -20.07 -10.92 7.87
C GLN A 35 -18.70 -11.32 8.43
N ARG A 36 -17.69 -11.46 7.56
CA ARG A 36 -16.34 -11.90 7.94
C ARG A 36 -15.41 -10.68 8.05
N GLY A 37 -14.59 -10.64 9.09
CA GLY A 37 -13.53 -9.64 9.20
C GLY A 37 -12.49 -9.81 8.08
N LEU A 38 -11.88 -8.71 7.64
CA LEU A 38 -10.74 -8.70 6.74
C LEU A 38 -9.60 -7.94 7.40
N MET A 39 -8.46 -8.59 7.59
CA MET A 39 -7.25 -7.97 8.12
C MET A 39 -6.21 -7.88 7.01
N ALA A 40 -5.95 -6.67 6.52
CA ALA A 40 -4.86 -6.42 5.59
C ALA A 40 -3.53 -6.43 6.37
N VAL A 41 -2.64 -7.38 6.05
CA VAL A 41 -1.33 -7.47 6.71
C VAL A 41 -0.36 -6.56 5.97
N VAL A 42 0.25 -5.61 6.70
CA VAL A 42 1.19 -4.62 6.14
C VAL A 42 2.57 -4.70 6.78
N LYS A 43 2.99 -5.90 7.21
CA LYS A 43 4.33 -6.14 7.75
C LYS A 43 5.42 -5.76 6.72
N ALA A 44 6.62 -5.46 7.21
CA ALA A 44 7.76 -5.07 6.37
C ALA A 44 7.44 -3.90 5.43
N ASP A 45 6.89 -2.82 6.00
CA ASP A 45 6.50 -1.60 5.27
C ASP A 45 5.55 -1.88 4.10
N GLY A 46 4.47 -2.62 4.35
CA GLY A 46 3.54 -3.04 3.30
C GLY A 46 4.20 -4.00 2.30
N TYR A 47 5.05 -4.91 2.76
CA TYR A 47 5.89 -5.76 1.89
C TYR A 47 6.73 -4.95 0.88
N GLY A 48 7.26 -3.80 1.29
CA GLY A 48 8.03 -2.89 0.46
C GLY A 48 7.21 -1.96 -0.44
N HIS A 49 5.88 -1.91 -0.27
CA HIS A 49 4.99 -1.03 -1.03
C HIS A 49 4.72 0.31 -0.33
N GLY A 50 5.16 0.48 0.93
CA GLY A 50 4.87 1.62 1.79
C GLY A 50 3.66 1.35 2.68
N ALA A 51 3.89 1.05 3.96
CA ALA A 51 2.82 0.65 4.88
C ALA A 51 1.79 1.77 5.09
N VAL A 52 2.22 3.02 5.16
CA VAL A 52 1.32 4.15 5.44
C VAL A 52 0.37 4.37 4.28
N GLU A 53 0.89 4.46 3.06
CA GLU A 53 0.09 4.67 1.85
C GLU A 53 -0.85 3.49 1.58
N VAL A 54 -0.38 2.25 1.79
CA VAL A 54 -1.17 1.03 1.59
C VAL A 54 -2.28 0.85 2.64
N SER A 55 -2.13 1.44 3.84
CA SER A 55 -3.08 1.24 4.95
C SER A 55 -4.22 2.28 5.01
N ARG A 56 -4.29 3.21 4.06
CA ARG A 56 -5.37 4.21 3.96
C ARG A 56 -6.61 3.64 3.28
#